data_AF-A0A8T3QKL1-F1
#
_entry.id   AF-A0A8T3QKL1-F1
#
_cell.length_a   1.000
_cell.length_b   1.000
_cell.length_c   1.000
_cell.angle_alpha   90.00
_cell.angle_beta   90.00
_cell.angle_gamma   90.00
#
_symmetry.space_group_name_H-M   'P 1'
#
loop_
_entity.id
_entity.type
_entity.pdbx_description
1 polymer ?
#
loop_
_entity_poly.entity_id
_entity_poly.type
_entity_poly.pdbx_seq_one_letter_code
_entity_poly.pdbx_strand_id
1 'polypeptide(L)'
;MPDRLPPPGPSFLREQSIEAHGQTLRLGMSKPTTTDDGWWLAIVWVTDDEGVVSFVDLAPVGGPRPEPPLVRLGPSLAGALSGLILEDAGRLSIRIATVVPADDATRPWRVPAAIRAAFRWEPMRAAAMRPNELNETVLAAFRRTLEGLGRP
;
A
#
# COMPACT_ATOMS: atom_id res chain seq x y z
N MET A 1 -17.02 -5.49 -12.37
CA MET A 1 -16.94 -4.44 -11.33
C MET A 1 -17.19 -3.08 -11.97
N PRO A 2 -17.63 -2.03 -11.23
CA PRO A 2 -17.49 -0.66 -11.73
C PRO A 2 -16.01 -0.40 -12.09
N ASP A 3 -15.73 0.47 -13.07
CA ASP A 3 -14.36 0.73 -13.53
C ASP A 3 -13.46 1.31 -12.40
N ARG A 4 -14.07 2.01 -11.44
CA ARG A 4 -13.44 2.55 -10.23
C ARG A 4 -14.26 2.18 -9.00
N LEU A 5 -13.60 1.74 -7.93
CA LEU A 5 -14.26 1.60 -6.62
C LEU A 5 -14.32 2.95 -5.91
N PRO A 6 -15.35 3.22 -5.10
CA PRO A 6 -15.30 4.38 -4.21
C PRO A 6 -14.13 4.23 -3.23
N PRO A 7 -13.53 5.34 -2.77
CA PRO A 7 -12.53 5.31 -1.69
C PRO A 7 -13.13 4.64 -0.44
N PRO A 8 -12.34 3.91 0.36
CA PRO A 8 -12.82 3.28 1.60
C PRO A 8 -13.42 4.28 2.62
N GLY A 9 -13.09 5.56 2.47
CA GLY A 9 -13.53 6.67 3.30
C GLY A 9 -12.63 7.88 3.10
N PRO A 10 -12.79 8.96 3.89
CA PRO A 10 -11.82 10.05 3.91
C PRO A 10 -10.46 9.54 4.39
N SER A 11 -9.38 10.07 3.82
CA SER A 11 -8.04 9.77 4.31
C SER A 11 -7.86 10.28 5.75
N PHE A 12 -7.36 9.42 6.62
CA PHE A 12 -7.04 9.74 8.02
C PHE A 12 -5.87 10.72 8.14
N LEU A 13 -4.90 10.62 7.23
CA LEU A 13 -3.80 11.55 7.10
C LEU A 13 -4.07 12.51 5.94
N ARG A 14 -3.32 13.62 5.91
CA ARG A 14 -3.22 14.44 4.71
C ARG A 14 -2.79 13.56 3.53
N GLU A 15 -3.55 13.63 2.45
CA GLU A 15 -3.26 12.86 1.24
C GLU A 15 -1.88 13.24 0.68
N GLN A 16 -1.19 12.24 0.12
CA GLN A 16 0.05 12.45 -0.61
C GLN A 16 -0.23 12.29 -2.12
N SER A 17 0.61 12.86 -2.97
CA SER A 17 0.44 12.74 -4.43
C SER A 17 1.59 11.96 -5.07
N ILE A 18 1.28 11.28 -6.17
CA ILE A 18 2.26 10.70 -7.11
C ILE A 18 1.88 11.07 -8.53
N GLU A 19 2.89 11.05 -9.41
CA GLU A 19 2.69 11.16 -10.85
C GLU A 19 2.79 9.78 -11.48
N ALA A 20 1.76 9.37 -12.22
CA ALA A 20 1.75 8.12 -12.98
C ALA A 20 1.16 8.41 -14.37
N HIS A 21 1.90 8.07 -15.43
CA HIS A 21 1.44 8.23 -16.82
C HIS A 21 0.96 9.65 -17.20
N GLY A 22 1.51 10.69 -16.56
CA GLY A 22 1.09 12.08 -16.78
C GLY A 22 -0.19 12.48 -16.03
N GLN A 23 -0.64 11.67 -15.09
CA GLN A 23 -1.75 11.95 -14.18
C GLN A 23 -1.24 12.08 -12.75
N THR A 24 -1.72 13.11 -12.05
CA THR A 24 -1.54 13.25 -10.61
C THR A 24 -2.57 12.39 -9.88
N LEU A 25 -2.09 11.40 -9.13
CA LEU A 25 -2.92 10.53 -8.30
C LEU A 25 -2.74 10.86 -6.82
N ARG A 26 -3.77 10.60 -6.02
CA ARG A 26 -3.80 10.87 -4.58
C ARG A 26 -3.75 9.58 -3.78
N LEU A 27 -3.00 9.58 -2.67
CA LEU A 27 -2.85 8.46 -1.78
C LEU A 27 -3.54 8.75 -0.47
N GLY A 28 -4.34 7.79 -0.02
CA GLY A 28 -5.04 7.85 1.26
C GLY A 28 -4.74 6.64 2.14
N MET A 29 -5.08 6.81 3.41
CA MET A 29 -4.95 5.77 4.42
C MET A 29 -6.13 5.81 5.38
N SER A 30 -6.64 4.65 5.80
CA SER A 30 -7.70 4.57 6.80
C SER A 30 -7.13 4.89 8.18
N LYS A 31 -7.99 5.25 9.14
CA LYS A 31 -7.53 5.28 10.54
C LYS A 31 -7.06 3.87 10.92
N PRO A 32 -5.82 3.72 11.41
CA PRO A 32 -5.33 2.40 11.75
C PRO A 32 -6.00 1.87 13.01
N THR A 33 -6.09 0.55 13.10
CA THR A 33 -6.51 -0.16 14.30
C THR A 33 -5.41 -1.10 14.76
N THR A 34 -5.36 -1.39 16.05
CA THR A 34 -4.45 -2.39 16.61
C THR A 34 -5.26 -3.50 17.25
N THR A 35 -4.96 -4.75 16.93
CA THR A 35 -5.58 -5.93 17.54
C THR A 35 -4.93 -6.27 18.88
N ASP A 36 -5.60 -7.11 19.67
CA ASP A 36 -5.11 -7.56 20.98
C ASP A 36 -3.78 -8.34 20.89
N ASP A 37 -3.54 -9.03 19.77
CA ASP A 37 -2.27 -9.72 19.47
C ASP A 37 -1.19 -8.81 18.86
N GLY A 38 -1.44 -7.50 18.84
CA GLY A 38 -0.46 -6.46 18.51
C GLY A 38 -0.25 -6.23 17.02
N TRP A 39 -1.16 -6.68 16.15
CA TRP A 39 -1.12 -6.28 14.74
C TRP A 39 -1.72 -4.90 14.58
N TRP A 40 -0.95 -4.00 13.99
CA TRP A 40 -1.44 -2.74 13.46
C TRP A 40 -1.99 -2.98 12.06
N LEU A 41 -3.19 -2.50 11.76
CA LEU A 41 -3.87 -2.69 10.47
C LEU A 41 -4.33 -1.36 9.90
N ALA A 42 -4.15 -1.19 8.60
CA ALA A 42 -4.75 -0.09 7.83
C ALA A 42 -5.06 -0.52 6.41
N ILE A 43 -5.97 0.22 5.76
CA ILE A 43 -6.12 0.19 4.31
C ILE A 43 -5.37 1.41 3.77
N VAL A 44 -4.53 1.20 2.75
CA VAL A 44 -3.92 2.27 1.95
C VAL A 44 -4.38 2.13 0.51
N TRP A 45 -4.60 3.24 -0.16
CA TRP A 45 -5.18 3.26 -1.50
C TRP A 45 -4.69 4.43 -2.35
N VAL A 46 -4.93 4.34 -3.66
CA VAL A 46 -4.63 5.37 -4.65
C VAL A 46 -5.90 5.77 -5.39
N THR A 47 -6.17 7.07 -5.54
CA THR A 47 -7.34 7.60 -6.25
C THR A 47 -7.00 8.60 -7.34
N ASP A 48 -7.89 8.67 -8.33
CA ASP A 48 -8.09 9.81 -9.22
C ASP A 48 -9.40 10.53 -8.84
N ASP A 49 -9.93 11.38 -9.73
CA ASP A 49 -11.20 12.09 -9.51
C ASP A 49 -12.44 11.18 -9.61
N GLU A 50 -12.30 9.98 -10.17
CA GLU A 50 -13.40 9.02 -10.36
C GLU A 50 -13.46 7.96 -9.26
N GLY A 51 -12.33 7.66 -8.60
CA GLY A 51 -12.28 6.76 -7.46
C GLY A 51 -10.93 6.07 -7.30
N VAL A 52 -10.92 4.88 -6.71
CA VAL A 52 -9.71 4.07 -6.55
C VAL A 52 -9.26 3.54 -7.91
N VAL A 53 -8.05 3.91 -8.32
CA VAL A 53 -7.46 3.46 -9.59
C VAL A 53 -7.15 1.97 -9.56
N SER A 54 -6.90 1.35 -10.71
CA SER A 54 -6.42 -0.03 -10.78
C SER A 54 -4.89 -0.05 -10.80
N PHE A 55 -4.27 -1.16 -10.35
CA PHE A 55 -2.80 -1.29 -10.44
C PHE A 55 -2.27 -1.20 -11.88
N VAL A 56 -3.10 -1.50 -12.90
CA VAL A 56 -2.75 -1.33 -14.31
C VAL A 56 -2.45 0.12 -14.67
N ASP A 57 -3.08 1.08 -13.98
CA ASP A 57 -2.84 2.52 -14.16
C ASP A 57 -1.53 2.98 -13.50
N LEU A 58 -0.83 2.06 -12.83
CA LEU A 58 0.46 2.26 -12.18
C LEU A 58 1.55 1.34 -12.78
N ALA A 59 1.20 0.52 -13.78
CA ALA A 59 2.10 -0.46 -14.38
C ALA A 59 3.16 0.23 -15.26
N PRO A 60 4.30 -0.41 -15.55
CA PRO A 60 5.23 0.12 -16.55
C PRO A 60 4.54 0.36 -17.91
N VAL A 61 4.81 1.52 -18.54
CA VAL A 61 4.21 1.93 -19.83
C VAL A 61 4.63 1.02 -20.99
N GLY A 62 5.81 0.42 -20.90
CA GLY A 62 6.38 -0.42 -21.94
C GLY A 62 7.02 -1.67 -21.38
N GLY A 63 7.13 -2.71 -22.22
CA GLY A 63 7.64 -4.03 -21.86
C GLY A 63 6.55 -5.02 -21.42
N PRO A 64 6.88 -6.31 -21.28
CA PRO A 64 5.96 -7.29 -20.71
C PRO A 64 5.58 -6.87 -19.28
N ARG A 65 4.31 -7.00 -18.93
CA ARG A 65 3.86 -6.69 -17.55
C ARG A 65 4.58 -7.64 -16.59
N PRO A 66 5.20 -7.11 -15.53
CA PRO A 66 5.96 -7.93 -14.60
C PRO A 66 5.02 -8.78 -13.72
N GLU A 67 5.62 -9.47 -12.76
CA GLU A 67 4.94 -10.25 -11.73
C GLU A 67 3.72 -9.49 -11.12
N PRO A 68 2.72 -10.21 -10.58
CA PRO A 68 1.54 -9.62 -9.97
C PRO A 68 1.88 -8.46 -9.00
N PRO A 69 1.08 -7.38 -8.92
CA PRO A 69 1.44 -6.18 -8.17
C PRO A 69 1.87 -6.44 -6.72
N LEU A 70 1.17 -7.34 -6.01
CA LEU A 70 1.51 -7.68 -4.62
C LEU A 70 2.88 -8.35 -4.47
N VAL A 71 3.34 -9.10 -5.48
CA VAL A 71 4.66 -9.77 -5.45
C VAL A 71 5.78 -8.74 -5.49
N ARG A 72 5.58 -7.60 -6.17
CA ARG A 72 6.53 -6.48 -6.18
C ARG A 72 6.36 -5.57 -4.95
N LEU A 73 5.11 -5.29 -4.59
CA LEU A 73 4.77 -4.34 -3.53
C LEU A 73 5.20 -4.84 -2.15
N GLY A 74 5.02 -6.13 -1.85
CA GLY A 74 5.36 -6.71 -0.55
C GLY A 74 6.82 -6.54 -0.17
N PRO A 75 7.78 -7.05 -0.97
CA PRO A 75 9.20 -6.89 -0.70
C PRO A 75 9.64 -5.42 -0.63
N SER A 76 9.13 -4.57 -1.52
CA SER A 76 9.46 -3.13 -1.51
C SER A 76 8.97 -2.44 -0.24
N LEU A 77 7.73 -2.71 0.18
CA LEU A 77 7.16 -2.14 1.40
C LEU A 77 7.85 -2.68 2.65
N ALA A 78 8.14 -3.97 2.70
CA ALA A 78 8.90 -4.60 3.77
C ALA A 78 10.31 -4.02 3.89
N GLY A 79 10.99 -3.79 2.75
CA GLY A 79 12.30 -3.13 2.72
C GLY A 79 12.24 -1.68 3.17
N ALA A 80 11.25 -0.90 2.71
CA ALA A 80 11.08 0.51 3.06
C ALA A 80 10.75 0.73 4.54
N LEU A 81 10.20 -0.27 5.22
CA LEU A 81 9.84 -0.27 6.64
C LEU A 81 10.75 -1.18 7.48
N SER A 82 11.84 -1.68 6.89
CA SER A 82 12.80 -2.54 7.58
C SER A 82 13.41 -1.81 8.78
N GLY A 83 13.58 -2.53 9.89
CA GLY A 83 13.99 -1.98 11.18
C GLY A 83 12.88 -1.30 12.00
N LEU A 84 11.69 -1.10 11.43
CA LEU A 84 10.47 -0.74 12.18
C LEU A 84 9.55 -1.94 12.38
N ILE A 85 9.46 -2.82 11.39
CA ILE A 85 8.65 -4.05 11.48
C ILE A 85 9.38 -5.05 12.39
N LEU A 86 8.63 -5.66 13.32
CA LEU A 86 9.09 -6.72 14.20
C LEU A 86 9.62 -7.89 13.40
N GLU A 87 10.84 -8.31 13.70
CA GLU A 87 11.39 -9.56 13.16
C GLU A 87 11.10 -10.72 14.12
N ASP A 88 10.39 -11.73 13.63
CA ASP A 88 10.05 -12.93 14.39
C ASP A 88 10.55 -14.17 13.64
N ALA A 89 11.41 -14.96 14.30
CA ALA A 89 12.06 -16.14 13.73
C ALA A 89 12.70 -15.89 12.35
N GLY A 90 13.41 -14.76 12.20
CA GLY A 90 14.11 -14.40 10.96
C GLY A 90 13.22 -13.86 9.84
N ARG A 91 11.96 -13.50 10.15
CA ARG A 91 11.01 -12.95 9.17
C ARG A 91 10.34 -11.70 9.69
N LEU A 92 10.23 -10.69 8.82
CA LEU A 92 9.47 -9.49 9.12
C LEU A 92 7.98 -9.82 9.26
N SER A 93 7.38 -9.34 10.35
CA SER A 93 5.96 -9.50 10.67
C SER A 93 5.08 -8.55 9.85
N ILE A 94 4.97 -8.84 8.55
CA ILE A 94 4.15 -8.09 7.59
C ILE A 94 3.15 -9.01 6.90
N ARG A 95 1.94 -8.51 6.66
CA ARG A 95 0.94 -9.14 5.80
C ARG A 95 0.30 -8.07 4.91
N ILE A 96 0.19 -8.36 3.62
CA ILE A 96 -0.50 -7.49 2.68
C ILE A 96 -1.47 -8.31 1.82
N ALA A 97 -2.60 -7.71 1.46
CA ALA A 97 -3.56 -8.28 0.52
C ALA A 97 -4.32 -7.15 -0.18
N THR A 98 -4.78 -7.37 -1.40
CA THR A 98 -5.69 -6.41 -2.05
C THR A 98 -7.01 -6.32 -1.27
N VAL A 99 -7.65 -5.15 -1.30
CA VAL A 99 -8.99 -4.97 -0.71
C VAL A 99 -10.02 -5.85 -1.43
N VAL A 100 -9.86 -5.99 -2.74
CA VAL A 100 -10.67 -6.84 -3.61
C VAL A 100 -9.75 -7.81 -4.37
N PRO A 101 -10.05 -9.12 -4.40
CA PRO A 101 -9.27 -10.08 -5.19
C PRO A 101 -9.43 -9.84 -6.70
N ALA A 102 -8.55 -10.43 -7.50
CA ALA A 102 -8.70 -10.41 -8.95
C ALA A 102 -9.86 -11.32 -9.38
N ASP A 103 -10.81 -10.78 -10.14
CA ASP A 103 -11.88 -11.56 -10.78
C ASP A 103 -11.30 -12.56 -11.80
N ASP A 104 -10.21 -12.19 -12.46
CA ASP A 104 -9.47 -12.99 -13.44
C ASP A 104 -8.00 -13.11 -13.01
N ALA A 105 -7.61 -14.33 -12.60
CA ALA A 105 -6.25 -14.63 -12.16
C ALA A 105 -5.19 -14.42 -13.26
N THR A 106 -5.58 -14.41 -14.54
CA THR A 106 -4.68 -14.11 -15.67
C THR A 106 -4.44 -12.62 -15.85
N ARG A 107 -5.21 -11.76 -15.16
CA ARG A 107 -5.13 -10.29 -15.23
C ARG A 107 -4.93 -9.67 -13.84
N PRO A 108 -3.87 -10.04 -13.10
CA PRO A 108 -3.68 -9.64 -11.70
C PRO A 108 -3.46 -8.12 -11.51
N TRP A 109 -3.21 -7.38 -12.59
CA TRP A 109 -3.04 -5.93 -12.59
C TRP A 109 -4.37 -5.16 -12.65
N ARG A 110 -5.49 -5.80 -12.99
CA ARG A 110 -6.81 -5.13 -13.09
C ARG A 110 -7.55 -5.04 -11.77
N VAL A 111 -6.83 -5.19 -10.65
CA VAL A 111 -7.41 -5.02 -9.31
C VAL A 111 -7.22 -3.59 -8.83
N PRO A 112 -8.13 -3.08 -7.99
CA PRO A 112 -7.99 -1.77 -7.38
C PRO A 112 -6.64 -1.64 -6.65
N ALA A 113 -5.99 -0.48 -6.79
CA ALA A 113 -4.78 -0.07 -6.11
C ALA A 113 -5.08 0.31 -4.65
N ALA A 114 -5.72 -0.61 -3.94
CA ALA A 114 -6.02 -0.53 -2.52
C ALA A 114 -5.65 -1.85 -1.84
N ILE A 115 -4.87 -1.76 -0.76
CA ILE A 115 -4.40 -2.93 -0.02
C ILE A 115 -4.75 -2.81 1.46
N ARG A 116 -5.04 -3.96 2.07
CA ARG A 116 -4.98 -4.15 3.52
C ARG A 116 -3.53 -4.41 3.88
N ALA A 117 -2.97 -3.59 4.74
CA ALA A 117 -1.63 -3.75 5.28
C ALA A 117 -1.71 -4.02 6.77
N ALA A 118 -1.02 -5.06 7.23
CA ALA A 118 -0.91 -5.39 8.63
C ALA A 118 0.56 -5.60 9.01
N PHE A 119 0.96 -5.02 10.14
CA PHE A 119 2.33 -5.08 10.63
C PHE A 119 2.32 -5.34 12.13
N ARG A 120 3.31 -6.08 12.63
CA ARG A 120 3.73 -5.94 14.03
C ARG A 120 4.96 -5.07 14.04
N TRP A 121 5.01 -4.09 14.94
CA TRP A 121 6.12 -3.15 15.02
C TRP A 121 7.10 -3.55 16.11
N GLU A 122 8.38 -3.22 15.91
CA GLU A 122 9.39 -3.28 16.96
C GLU A 122 8.98 -2.37 18.13
N PRO A 123 8.69 -2.92 19.34
CA PRO A 123 8.03 -2.15 20.40
C PRO A 123 8.83 -0.91 20.83
N MET A 124 10.15 -1.04 20.96
CA MET A 124 11.02 0.08 21.36
C MET A 124 11.08 1.17 20.30
N ARG A 125 11.06 0.78 19.01
CA ARG A 125 11.06 1.74 17.90
C ARG A 125 9.74 2.48 17.83
N ALA A 126 8.63 1.75 17.88
CA ALA A 126 7.29 2.34 17.85
C ALA A 126 7.04 3.28 19.05
N ALA A 127 7.49 2.91 20.25
CA ALA A 127 7.33 3.73 21.46
C ALA A 127 8.12 5.05 21.42
N ALA A 128 9.20 5.11 20.63
CA ALA A 128 10.01 6.32 20.47
C ALA A 128 9.45 7.30 19.43
N MET A 129 8.44 6.91 18.65
CA MET A 129 7.86 7.73 17.58
C MET A 129 6.81 8.70 18.13
N ARG A 130 6.66 9.84 17.45
CA ARG A 130 5.63 10.83 17.76
C ARG A 130 4.23 10.33 17.37
N PRO A 131 3.16 10.92 17.94
CA PRO A 131 1.80 10.68 17.47
C PRO A 131 1.72 10.88 15.96
N ASN A 132 1.17 9.89 15.25
CA ASN A 132 1.04 9.79 13.78
C ASN A 132 2.32 9.57 12.96
N GLU A 133 3.52 9.69 13.51
CA GLU A 133 4.77 9.51 12.74
C GLU A 133 4.86 8.12 12.09
N LEU A 134 4.35 7.10 12.80
CA LEU A 134 4.23 5.74 12.27
C LEU A 134 3.30 5.65 11.06
N ASN A 135 2.15 6.31 11.15
CA ASN A 135 1.13 6.33 10.09
C ASN A 135 1.67 7.05 8.85
N GLU A 136 2.33 8.20 9.06
CA GLU A 136 2.98 8.97 7.99
C GLU A 136 4.09 8.17 7.30
N THR A 137 4.88 7.43 8.10
CA THR A 137 5.94 6.57 7.58
C THR A 137 5.38 5.45 6.71
N VAL A 138 4.27 4.81 7.11
CA VAL A 138 3.59 3.79 6.30
C VAL A 138 3.07 4.38 4.98
N LEU A 139 2.38 5.52 5.03
CA LEU A 139 1.86 6.17 3.82
C LEU A 139 2.99 6.61 2.88
N ALA A 140 4.09 7.13 3.42
CA ALA A 140 5.27 7.52 2.64
C ALA A 140 5.98 6.29 2.03
N ALA A 141 6.08 5.17 2.75
CA ALA A 141 6.66 3.93 2.24
C ALA A 141 5.81 3.31 1.12
N PHE A 142 4.48 3.33 1.29
CA PHE A 142 3.54 2.94 0.25
C PHE A 142 3.69 3.81 -1.00
N ARG A 143 3.76 5.14 -0.85
CA ARG A 143 4.01 6.09 -1.94
C ARG A 143 5.26 5.74 -2.76
N ARG A 144 6.41 5.63 -2.10
CA ARG A 144 7.70 5.29 -2.75
C ARG A 144 7.64 3.94 -3.46
N THR A 145 6.94 2.97 -2.88
CA THR A 145 6.77 1.65 -3.47
C THR A 145 5.96 1.73 -4.77
N LEU A 146 4.88 2.52 -4.81
CA LEU A 146 4.08 2.71 -6.01
C LEU A 146 4.86 3.45 -7.11
N GLU A 147 5.63 4.48 -6.77
CA GLU A 147 6.54 5.16 -7.70
C GLU A 147 7.59 4.20 -8.31
N GLY A 148 7.95 3.14 -7.57
CA GLY A 148 8.82 2.06 -8.03
C GLY A 148 8.12 1.05 -8.95
N LEU A 149 6.81 0.84 -8.82
CA LEU A 149 6.07 -0.13 -9.65
C LEU A 149 6.05 0.26 -11.14
N GLY A 150 5.98 1.56 -11.44
CA GLY A 150 5.98 2.06 -12.82
C GLY A 150 7.34 1.96 -13.52
N ARG A 151 8.39 1.53 -12.81
CA ARG A 151 9.73 1.34 -13.40
C ARG A 151 9.87 -0.08 -13.97
N PRO A 152 10.52 -0.24 -15.15
CA PRO A 152 10.79 -1.53 -15.76
C PRO A 152 11.56 -2.48 -14.85
#